data_AF-A0A4Q0NP13-F1
#
_entry.id   AF-A0A4Q0NP13-F1
#
_cell.length_a   1.000
_cell.length_b   1.000
_cell.length_c   1.000
_cell.angle_alpha   90.00
_cell.angle_beta   90.00
_cell.angle_gamma   90.00
#
_symmetry.space_group_name_H-M   'P 1'
#
loop_
_entity.id
_entity.type
_entity.pdbx_description
1 polymer ?
#
loop_
_entity_poly.entity_id
_entity_poly.type
_entity_poly.pdbx_seq_one_letter_code
_entity_poly.pdbx_strand_id
1 'polypeptide(L)'
;MLRTLCISVLIFAGVAAQAQIQYLEQKPAHIEKTADSLTKIYSTKLGMTPKQDLLFKTNVADYLLMREQVAKAYTGNRKLDELYKASLEESGAMSEVLTEYQFELYEKIKPSIQPVAVVEKD
;
A
#
# COMPACT_ATOMS: atom_id res chain seq x y z
N MET A 1 -42.08 16.51 32.92
CA MET A 1 -41.37 17.16 31.80
C MET A 1 -39.84 17.06 31.92
N LEU A 2 -39.25 17.25 33.10
CA LEU A 2 -37.79 17.07 33.30
C LEU A 2 -37.32 15.62 33.06
N ARG A 3 -38.10 14.61 33.49
CA ARG A 3 -37.78 13.18 33.28
C ARG A 3 -37.78 12.76 31.81
N THR A 4 -38.69 13.31 31.00
CA THR A 4 -38.75 13.01 29.56
C THR A 4 -37.64 13.71 28.77
N LEU A 5 -37.23 14.92 29.18
CA LEU A 5 -36.12 15.66 28.59
C LEU A 5 -34.76 14.94 28.82
N CYS A 6 -34.54 14.39 30.01
CA CYS A 6 -33.30 13.65 30.32
C CYS A 6 -33.15 12.36 29.51
N ILE A 7 -34.26 11.68 29.20
CA ILE A 7 -34.25 10.44 28.41
C ILE A 7 -33.92 10.74 26.93
N SER A 8 -34.43 11.84 26.37
CA SER A 8 -34.13 12.25 24.99
C SER A 8 -32.66 12.66 24.77
N VAL A 9 -32.00 13.24 25.78
CA VAL A 9 -30.58 13.64 25.69
C VAL A 9 -29.64 12.43 25.72
N LEU A 10 -30.01 11.36 26.46
CA LEU A 10 -29.24 10.12 26.53
C LEU A 10 -29.26 9.32 25.22
N ILE A 11 -30.33 9.41 24.43
CA ILE A 11 -30.45 8.68 23.16
C ILE A 11 -29.60 9.33 22.05
N PHE A 12 -29.43 10.67 22.07
CA PHE A 12 -28.63 11.38 21.07
C PHE A 12 -27.11 11.23 21.28
N ALA A 13 -26.66 10.97 22.51
CA ALA A 13 -25.25 10.76 22.82
C ALA A 13 -24.71 9.38 22.37
N GLY A 14 -25.58 8.40 22.12
CA GLY A 14 -25.18 7.04 21.73
C GLY A 14 -24.71 6.90 20.27
N VAL A 15 -25.02 7.88 19.40
CA VAL A 15 -24.75 7.77 17.96
C VAL A 15 -23.36 8.32 17.57
N ALA A 16 -22.68 9.04 18.47
CA ALA A 16 -21.38 9.64 18.19
C ALA A 16 -20.17 8.71 18.42
N ALA A 17 -20.40 7.48 18.91
CA ALA A 17 -19.33 6.55 19.28
C ALA A 17 -19.16 5.38 18.29
N GLN A 18 -19.52 5.56 17.01
CA GLN A 18 -19.09 4.63 15.96
C GLN A 18 -17.68 4.99 15.50
N ALA A 19 -16.68 4.72 16.37
CA ALA A 19 -15.33 4.48 15.86
C ALA A 19 -15.43 3.19 15.02
N GLN A 20 -15.60 3.33 13.70
CA GLN A 20 -15.46 2.20 12.80
C GLN A 20 -14.02 1.71 12.94
N ILE A 21 -13.83 0.65 13.73
CA ILE A 21 -12.59 -0.12 13.69
C ILE A 21 -12.57 -0.72 12.29
N GLN A 22 -11.88 -0.03 11.38
CA GLN A 22 -11.58 -0.56 10.07
C GLN A 22 -10.70 -1.78 10.36
N TYR A 23 -11.27 -2.99 10.26
CA TYR A 23 -10.49 -4.21 10.31
C TYR A 23 -9.46 -4.07 9.20
N LEU A 24 -8.18 -3.88 9.57
CA LEU A 24 -7.09 -3.95 8.62
C LEU A 24 -7.14 -5.39 8.07
N GLU A 25 -7.56 -5.54 6.83
CA GLU A 25 -7.58 -6.84 6.18
C GLU A 25 -6.15 -7.38 6.21
N GLN A 26 -5.96 -8.51 6.89
CA GLN A 26 -4.62 -9.06 7.09
C GLN A 26 -4.10 -9.56 5.74
N LYS A 27 -3.00 -8.96 5.26
CA LYS A 27 -2.40 -9.37 3.99
C LYS A 27 -1.88 -10.81 4.09
N PRO A 28 -1.88 -11.57 2.96
CA PRO A 28 -1.32 -12.91 2.94
C PRO A 28 0.12 -12.95 3.45
N ALA A 29 0.50 -14.00 4.18
CA ALA A 29 1.82 -14.10 4.81
C ALA A 29 3.00 -14.01 3.82
N HIS A 30 2.83 -14.48 2.59
CA HIS A 30 3.86 -14.38 1.55
C HIS A 30 4.03 -12.96 1.02
N ILE A 31 2.94 -12.17 0.97
CA ILE A 31 2.98 -10.74 0.64
C ILE A 31 3.75 -9.99 1.71
N GLU A 32 3.40 -10.21 2.98
CA GLU A 32 4.10 -9.61 4.13
C GLU A 32 5.60 -9.90 4.12
N LYS A 33 5.98 -11.18 3.92
CA LYS A 33 7.39 -11.57 3.87
C LYS A 33 8.14 -10.92 2.70
N THR A 34 7.49 -10.78 1.56
CA THR A 34 8.08 -10.14 0.37
C THR A 34 8.22 -8.64 0.60
N ALA A 35 7.21 -8.01 1.18
CA ALA A 35 7.24 -6.60 1.55
C ALA A 35 8.34 -6.30 2.58
N ASP A 36 8.52 -7.15 3.60
CA ASP A 36 9.64 -7.04 4.55
C ASP A 36 11.00 -7.08 3.85
N SER A 37 11.17 -8.03 2.92
CA SER A 37 12.42 -8.21 2.18
C SER A 37 12.72 -7.00 1.29
N LEU A 38 11.72 -6.50 0.57
CA LEU A 38 11.86 -5.30 -0.28
C LEU A 38 12.13 -4.06 0.57
N THR A 39 11.39 -3.87 1.66
CA THR A 39 11.58 -2.74 2.58
C THR A 39 13.00 -2.74 3.12
N LYS A 40 13.56 -3.89 3.51
CA LYS A 40 14.95 -3.99 3.96
C LYS A 40 15.94 -3.55 2.88
N ILE A 41 15.72 -3.97 1.63
CA ILE A 41 16.58 -3.61 0.49
C ILE A 41 16.53 -2.09 0.24
N TYR A 42 15.32 -1.51 0.16
CA TYR A 42 15.15 -0.08 -0.08
C TYR A 42 15.61 0.76 1.11
N SER A 43 15.34 0.35 2.34
CA SER A 43 15.75 1.06 3.55
C SER A 43 17.26 1.25 3.57
N THR A 44 18.00 0.19 3.25
CA THR A 44 19.46 0.22 3.14
C THR A 44 19.94 1.14 2.01
N LYS A 45 19.29 1.11 0.84
CA LYS A 45 19.73 1.87 -0.35
C LYS A 45 19.35 3.34 -0.30
N LEU A 46 18.21 3.66 0.30
CA LEU A 46 17.63 5.00 0.35
C LEU A 46 17.94 5.72 1.68
N GLY A 47 18.47 5.01 2.68
CA GLY A 47 18.68 5.57 4.02
C GLY A 47 17.36 5.99 4.67
N MET A 48 16.35 5.12 4.62
CA MET A 48 15.02 5.42 5.17
C MET A 48 15.06 5.47 6.71
N THR A 49 14.21 6.31 7.27
CA THR A 49 13.96 6.33 8.72
C THR A 49 13.03 5.17 9.13
N PRO A 50 13.00 4.76 10.41
CA PRO A 50 12.08 3.71 10.87
C PRO A 50 10.59 4.02 10.59
N LYS A 51 10.20 5.31 10.59
CA LYS A 51 8.83 5.72 10.23
C LYS A 51 8.57 5.49 8.74
N GLN A 52 9.52 5.84 7.89
CA GLN A 52 9.42 5.60 6.45
C GLN A 52 9.39 4.10 6.15
N ASP A 53 10.19 3.27 6.85
CA ASP A 53 10.17 1.82 6.69
C ASP A 53 8.76 1.23 6.88
N LEU A 54 8.04 1.67 7.92
CA LEU A 54 6.69 1.19 8.19
C LEU A 54 5.69 1.58 7.09
N LEU A 55 5.72 2.84 6.64
CA LEU A 55 4.81 3.33 5.60
C LEU A 55 5.15 2.71 4.23
N PHE A 56 6.44 2.64 3.91
CA PHE A 56 6.95 2.03 2.68
C PHE A 56 6.54 0.55 2.60
N LYS A 57 6.70 -0.20 3.71
CA LYS A 57 6.29 -1.60 3.80
C LYS A 57 4.81 -1.76 3.48
N THR A 58 3.95 -0.94 4.08
CA THR A 58 2.50 -1.00 3.85
C THR A 58 2.19 -0.80 2.37
N ASN A 59 2.73 0.26 1.76
CA ASN A 59 2.51 0.60 0.36
C ASN A 59 3.02 -0.49 -0.61
N VAL A 60 4.23 -1.03 -0.38
CA VAL A 60 4.74 -2.16 -1.18
C VAL A 60 3.84 -3.38 -1.04
N ALA A 61 3.37 -3.68 0.16
CA ALA A 61 2.51 -4.83 0.40
C ALA A 61 1.14 -4.67 -0.31
N ASP A 62 0.59 -3.46 -0.38
CA ASP A 62 -0.63 -3.18 -1.16
C ASP A 62 -0.40 -3.39 -2.65
N TYR A 63 0.71 -2.87 -3.17
CA TYR A 63 1.09 -3.07 -4.57
C TYR A 63 1.33 -4.53 -4.93
N LEU A 64 2.02 -5.30 -4.08
CA LEU A 64 2.24 -6.74 -4.30
C LEU A 64 0.91 -7.50 -4.40
N LEU A 65 -0.06 -7.16 -3.53
CA LEU A 65 -1.39 -7.76 -3.58
C LEU A 65 -2.11 -7.39 -4.88
N MET A 66 -2.03 -6.12 -5.29
CA MET A 66 -2.61 -5.65 -6.55
C MET A 66 -1.98 -6.33 -7.77
N ARG A 67 -0.66 -6.53 -7.79
CA ARG A 67 0.03 -7.30 -8.85
C ARG A 67 -0.49 -8.72 -8.94
N GLU A 68 -0.71 -9.40 -7.81
CA GLU A 68 -1.28 -10.75 -7.82
C GLU A 68 -2.70 -10.77 -8.36
N GLN A 69 -3.52 -9.77 -8.01
CA GLN A 69 -4.88 -9.63 -8.54
C GLN A 69 -4.86 -9.40 -10.06
N VAL A 70 -4.02 -8.47 -10.54
CA VAL A 70 -3.81 -8.22 -11.98
C VAL A 70 -3.34 -9.48 -12.70
N ALA A 71 -2.40 -10.21 -12.12
CA ALA A 71 -1.86 -11.43 -12.71
C ALA A 71 -2.89 -12.57 -12.82
N LYS A 72 -3.92 -12.58 -11.96
CA LYS A 72 -5.05 -13.51 -12.01
C LYS A 72 -6.14 -13.05 -12.98
N ALA A 73 -6.35 -11.74 -13.11
CA ALA A 73 -7.44 -11.15 -13.89
C ALA A 73 -7.11 -10.96 -15.37
N TYR A 74 -5.84 -10.77 -15.72
CA TYR A 74 -5.42 -10.39 -17.07
C TYR A 74 -4.29 -11.26 -17.59
N THR A 75 -4.18 -11.34 -18.93
CA THR A 75 -3.11 -12.07 -19.65
C THR A 75 -2.54 -11.23 -20.78
N GLY A 76 -1.39 -11.66 -21.33
CA GLY A 76 -0.73 -11.01 -22.48
C GLY A 76 -0.42 -9.53 -22.26
N ASN A 77 -0.55 -8.73 -23.33
CA ASN A 77 -0.27 -7.29 -23.31
C ASN A 77 -1.13 -6.55 -22.28
N ARG A 78 -2.41 -6.90 -22.16
CA ARG A 78 -3.32 -6.26 -21.20
C ARG A 78 -2.84 -6.46 -19.76
N LYS A 79 -2.29 -7.62 -19.42
CA LYS A 79 -1.67 -7.84 -18.09
C LYS A 79 -0.52 -6.88 -17.85
N LEU A 80 0.32 -6.66 -18.86
CA LEU A 80 1.46 -5.75 -18.72
C LEU A 80 1.04 -4.30 -18.55
N ASP A 81 0.03 -3.86 -19.31
CA ASP A 81 -0.53 -2.52 -19.17
C ASP A 81 -1.06 -2.28 -17.75
N GLU A 82 -1.80 -3.25 -17.20
CA GLU A 82 -2.34 -3.17 -15.84
C GLU A 82 -1.26 -3.29 -14.76
N LEU A 83 -0.23 -4.13 -14.96
CA LEU A 83 0.93 -4.18 -14.05
C LEU A 83 1.73 -2.87 -14.08
N TYR A 84 1.81 -2.22 -15.24
CA TYR A 84 2.48 -0.94 -15.38
C TYR A 84 1.71 0.18 -14.65
N LYS A 85 0.38 0.25 -14.82
CA LYS A 85 -0.48 1.18 -14.06
C LYS A 85 -0.31 0.98 -12.55
N ALA A 86 -0.35 -0.28 -12.10
CA ALA A 86 -0.15 -0.58 -10.69
C ALA A 86 1.22 -0.12 -10.18
N SER A 87 2.27 -0.25 -11.01
CA SER A 87 3.62 0.23 -10.67
C SER A 87 3.67 1.75 -10.55
N LEU A 88 2.92 2.48 -11.38
CA LEU A 88 2.83 3.94 -11.27
C LEU A 88 2.10 4.36 -9.99
N GLU A 89 1.04 3.66 -9.62
CA GLU A 89 0.33 3.90 -8.36
C GLU A 89 1.22 3.66 -7.14
N GLU A 90 2.02 2.59 -7.14
CA GLU A 90 3.04 2.34 -6.11
C GLU A 90 4.02 3.52 -6.04
N SER A 91 4.55 3.97 -7.18
CA SER A 91 5.50 5.10 -7.20
C SER A 91 4.87 6.38 -6.63
N GLY A 92 3.62 6.69 -6.97
CA GLY A 92 2.90 7.83 -6.38
C GLY A 92 2.70 7.69 -4.87
N ALA A 93 2.43 6.48 -4.37
CA ALA A 93 2.36 6.26 -2.93
C ALA A 93 3.73 6.40 -2.24
N MET A 94 4.82 6.06 -2.93
CA MET A 94 6.18 6.22 -2.39
C MET A 94 6.65 7.67 -2.38
N SER A 95 6.21 8.52 -3.30
CA SER A 95 6.57 9.96 -3.27
C SER A 95 6.02 10.68 -2.04
N GLU A 96 4.93 10.19 -1.45
CA GLU A 96 4.37 10.72 -0.20
C GLU A 96 5.13 10.26 1.06
N VAL A 97 5.95 9.21 0.94
CA VAL A 97 6.71 8.62 2.06
C VAL A 97 8.17 9.06 2.05
N LEU A 98 8.76 9.11 0.85
CA LEU A 98 10.16 9.38 0.64
C LEU A 98 10.41 10.89 0.54
N THR A 99 11.59 11.33 0.97
CA THR A 99 12.06 12.68 0.59
C THR A 99 12.30 12.73 -0.93
N GLU A 100 12.34 13.92 -1.51
CA GLU A 100 12.59 14.13 -2.94
C GLU A 100 13.83 13.37 -3.43
N TYR A 101 14.98 13.54 -2.76
CA TYR A 101 16.22 12.82 -3.10
C TYR A 101 16.10 11.28 -2.99
N GLN A 102 15.37 10.79 -1.98
CA GLN A 102 15.13 9.36 -1.82
C GLN A 102 14.21 8.82 -2.91
N PHE A 103 13.21 9.60 -3.31
CA PHE A 103 12.26 9.24 -4.35
C PHE A 103 12.93 9.18 -5.72
N GLU A 104 13.75 10.17 -6.07
CA GLU A 104 14.56 10.14 -7.30
C GLU A 104 15.45 8.89 -7.38
N LEU A 105 16.11 8.55 -6.27
CA LEU A 105 16.93 7.34 -6.20
C LEU A 105 16.07 6.07 -6.29
N TYR A 106 14.91 6.04 -5.63
CA TYR A 106 13.94 4.95 -5.72
C TYR A 106 13.53 4.69 -7.17
N GLU A 107 13.13 5.72 -7.92
CA GLU A 107 12.73 5.58 -9.33
C GLU A 107 13.86 5.01 -10.19
N LYS A 108 15.11 5.42 -9.92
CA LYS A 108 16.28 4.93 -10.63
C LYS A 108 16.57 3.44 -10.37
N ILE A 109 16.39 2.96 -9.13
CA ILE A 109 16.75 1.59 -8.75
C ILE A 109 15.57 0.61 -8.83
N LYS A 110 14.33 1.10 -8.82
CA LYS A 110 13.11 0.29 -8.81
C LYS A 110 13.06 -0.71 -9.97
N PRO A 111 13.36 -0.35 -11.24
CA PRO A 111 13.28 -1.32 -12.34
C PRO A 111 14.18 -2.54 -12.16
N SER A 112 15.33 -2.38 -11.49
CA SER A 112 16.26 -3.47 -11.21
C SER A 112 15.83 -4.33 -10.01
N ILE A 113 15.11 -3.77 -9.05
CA ILE A 113 14.68 -4.47 -7.83
C ILE A 113 13.28 -5.09 -8.00
N GLN A 114 12.38 -4.39 -8.69
CA GLN A 114 10.97 -4.73 -8.91
C GLN A 114 10.57 -4.53 -10.38
N PRO A 115 11.00 -5.42 -11.29
CA PRO A 115 10.66 -5.29 -12.71
C PRO A 115 9.15 -5.48 -12.96
N VAL A 116 8.59 -4.63 -13.82
CA VAL A 116 7.31 -4.90 -14.50
C VAL A 116 7.66 -5.91 -15.60
N ALA A 117 7.05 -7.10 -15.55
CA ALA A 117 7.44 -8.25 -16.37
C ALA A 117 7.69 -7.91 -17.84
N VAL A 118 8.65 -8.59 -18.47
CA VAL A 118 8.96 -8.43 -19.90
C VAL A 118 8.11 -9.43 -20.69
N VAL A 119 7.54 -9.02 -21.84
CA VAL A 119 7.01 -10.00 -22.81
C VAL A 119 8.20 -10.80 -23.34
N GLU A 120 8.29 -12.09 -23.03
CA GLU A 120 9.04 -12.97 -23.91
C GLU A 120 8.32 -12.95 -25.25
N LYS A 121 8.93 -12.32 -26.26
CA LYS A 121 8.48 -12.49 -27.63
C LYS A 121 8.87 -13.92 -28.02
N ASP A 122 7.87 -14.79 -28.11
CA ASP A 122 7.99 -16.06 -28.82
C ASP A 122 8.44 -15.82 -30.28
#